data_AF-G8QRR7-F1
#
_entry.id   AF-G8QRR7-F1
#
_cell.length_a   1.000
_cell.length_b   1.000
_cell.length_c   1.000
_cell.angle_alpha   90.00
_cell.angle_beta   90.00
_cell.angle_gamma   90.00
#
_symmetry.space_group_name_H-M   'P 1'
#
loop_
_entity.id
_entity.type
_entity.pdbx_description
1 polymer ?
#
loop_
_entity_poly.entity_id
_entity_poly.type
_entity_poly.pdbx_seq_one_letter_code
_entity_poly.pdbx_strand_id
1 'polypeptide(L)'
;MSRIERKIAFVAATTLLCATLEYLIPKPLPFLKLGLANLPLLICLEFFTFKQFFILLLLKSIGQGFVSGTLFSYLFLISLAGTLSSGIIMKALKSLFKDRISLVGCSLAGAMASNFAQLQVASVVAYGKAIWVAAPLMLSIGLASSFVLGLLAQIYQQRGTIPALLQTDTLELSLPLMQEREHNASVAIASLLCILAILLVDQFPALALITLLMYVLQFIAHRRILVIPPLMLLFSMVLLSLFEPNGKVLLSIGSVALTDGALNLALVKALRLVCLLSASQCISASNPNLKGRLLAYIPLTLGYFNLLSSSFKSGGGSLIERVDRALIATASGEHTVTVRGKKAARTISKPLFSLVSFCVCSVAILSKFLF
;
A
#
# COMPACT_ATOMS: atom_id res chain seq x y z
N MET A 1 -4.31 20.73 -15.28
CA MET A 1 -5.13 19.58 -14.84
C MET A 1 -6.60 19.95 -14.92
N SER A 2 -7.42 19.16 -15.63
CA SER A 2 -8.87 19.38 -15.78
C SER A 2 -9.63 19.11 -14.48
N ARG A 3 -10.90 19.55 -14.37
CA ARG A 3 -11.73 19.33 -13.18
C ARG A 3 -11.90 17.84 -12.85
N ILE A 4 -12.09 17.01 -13.86
CA ILE A 4 -12.22 15.54 -13.69
C ILE A 4 -10.92 14.94 -13.14
N GLU A 5 -9.76 15.39 -13.65
CA GLU A 5 -8.45 14.91 -13.16
C GLU A 5 -8.27 15.23 -11.67
N ARG A 6 -8.75 16.39 -11.21
CA ARG A 6 -8.76 16.78 -9.79
C ARG A 6 -9.73 15.92 -8.96
N LYS A 7 -10.96 15.67 -9.45
CA LYS A 7 -11.92 14.78 -8.79
C LYS A 7 -11.32 13.36 -8.62
N ILE A 8 -10.67 12.82 -9.63
CA ILE A 8 -9.99 11.51 -9.57
C ILE A 8 -8.91 11.51 -8.48
N ALA A 9 -8.03 12.52 -8.47
CA ALA A 9 -6.96 12.63 -7.47
C ALA A 9 -7.49 12.82 -6.05
N PHE A 10 -8.59 13.56 -5.87
CA PHE A 10 -9.24 13.76 -4.59
C PHE A 10 -9.89 12.47 -4.04
N VAL A 11 -10.60 11.72 -4.90
CA VAL A 11 -11.15 10.42 -4.51
C VAL A 11 -10.01 9.44 -4.21
N ALA A 12 -8.94 9.43 -5.01
CA ALA A 12 -7.75 8.64 -4.73
C ALA A 12 -7.16 8.99 -3.36
N ALA A 13 -7.01 10.28 -3.04
CA ALA A 13 -6.53 10.74 -1.74
C ALA A 13 -7.43 10.31 -0.58
N THR A 14 -8.74 10.29 -0.79
CA THR A 14 -9.71 9.77 0.18
C THR A 14 -9.50 8.27 0.41
N THR A 15 -9.25 7.49 -0.65
CA THR A 15 -8.90 6.07 -0.49
C THR A 15 -7.61 5.88 0.31
N LEU A 16 -6.63 6.78 0.17
CA LEU A 16 -5.40 6.75 0.96
C LEU A 16 -5.67 7.05 2.44
N LEU A 17 -6.53 8.03 2.74
CA LEU A 17 -6.96 8.32 4.11
C LEU A 17 -7.63 7.08 4.74
N CYS A 18 -8.62 6.48 4.07
CA CYS A 18 -9.27 5.26 4.53
C CYS A 18 -8.27 4.11 4.72
N ALA A 19 -7.29 3.95 3.82
CA ALA A 19 -6.23 2.96 3.96
C ALA A 19 -5.36 3.21 5.20
N THR A 20 -5.05 4.47 5.53
CA THR A 20 -4.31 4.79 6.76
C THR A 20 -5.10 4.51 8.03
N LEU A 21 -6.42 4.73 8.02
CA LEU A 21 -7.29 4.35 9.13
C LEU A 21 -7.35 2.84 9.31
N GLU A 22 -7.37 2.09 8.21
CA GLU A 22 -7.35 0.63 8.22
C GLU A 22 -6.08 0.04 8.84
N TYR A 23 -4.94 0.71 8.73
CA TYR A 23 -3.70 0.28 9.39
C TYR A 23 -3.72 0.45 10.91
N LEU A 24 -4.67 1.20 11.47
CA LEU A 24 -4.86 1.29 12.92
C LEU A 24 -5.50 0.02 13.50
N ILE A 25 -6.12 -0.80 12.64
CA ILE A 25 -6.76 -2.05 13.03
C ILE A 25 -5.70 -3.17 12.92
N PRO A 26 -5.41 -3.91 14.00
CA PRO A 26 -4.46 -5.00 13.96
C PRO A 26 -4.94 -6.09 12.99
N LYS A 27 -4.02 -6.60 12.17
CA LYS A 27 -4.31 -7.59 11.13
C LYS A 27 -3.77 -8.94 11.54
N PRO A 28 -4.47 -10.06 11.27
CA PRO A 28 -3.92 -11.39 11.50
C PRO A 28 -2.84 -11.75 10.47
N LEU A 29 -2.96 -11.24 9.24
CA LEU A 29 -2.00 -11.44 8.15
C LEU A 29 -1.62 -10.09 7.51
N PRO A 30 -0.36 -9.90 7.09
CA PRO A 30 0.13 -8.61 6.60
C PRO A 30 -0.57 -8.11 5.32
N PHE A 31 -1.13 -9.03 4.52
CA PHE A 31 -1.88 -8.72 3.30
C PHE A 31 -3.41 -8.78 3.48
N LEU A 32 -3.92 -9.25 4.62
CA LEU A 32 -5.37 -9.28 4.87
C LEU A 32 -5.86 -7.85 5.14
N LYS A 33 -6.68 -7.35 4.23
CA LYS A 33 -7.29 -6.02 4.30
C LYS A 33 -8.78 -6.17 4.59
N LEU A 34 -9.29 -5.34 5.49
CA LEU A 34 -10.74 -5.19 5.74
C LEU A 34 -11.43 -4.48 4.57
N GLY A 35 -10.67 -3.71 3.79
CA GLY A 35 -11.17 -3.09 2.57
C GLY A 35 -11.77 -1.71 2.77
N LEU A 36 -11.50 -1.02 3.89
CA LEU A 36 -11.98 0.37 4.10
C LEU A 36 -11.54 1.30 2.96
N ALA A 37 -10.35 1.06 2.40
CA ALA A 37 -9.86 1.79 1.21
C ALA A 37 -10.70 1.57 -0.07
N ASN A 38 -11.62 0.59 -0.10
CA ASN A 38 -12.55 0.35 -1.21
C ASN A 38 -13.85 1.16 -1.07
N LEU A 39 -14.16 1.71 0.11
CA LEU A 39 -15.40 2.46 0.34
C LEU A 39 -15.57 3.65 -0.64
N PRO A 40 -14.56 4.52 -0.84
CA PRO A 40 -14.70 5.63 -1.79
C PRO A 40 -14.81 5.16 -3.24
N LEU A 41 -14.24 3.98 -3.57
CA LEU A 41 -14.36 3.40 -4.91
C LEU A 41 -15.79 2.96 -5.19
N LEU A 42 -16.44 2.30 -4.22
CA LEU A 42 -17.84 1.87 -4.32
C LEU A 42 -18.77 3.07 -4.55
N ILE A 43 -18.58 4.13 -3.76
CA ILE A 43 -19.40 5.36 -3.84
C ILE A 43 -19.26 6.02 -5.22
N CYS A 44 -18.08 5.95 -5.85
CA CYS A 44 -17.81 6.62 -7.12
C CYS A 44 -17.99 5.73 -8.37
N LEU A 45 -18.55 4.52 -8.22
CA LEU A 45 -18.68 3.56 -9.32
C LEU A 45 -19.48 4.11 -10.51
N GLU A 46 -20.48 4.96 -10.26
CA GLU A 46 -21.34 5.51 -11.32
C GLU A 46 -20.79 6.82 -11.91
N PHE A 47 -19.91 7.53 -11.19
CA PHE A 47 -19.45 8.87 -11.59
C PHE A 47 -18.35 8.87 -12.64
N PHE A 48 -17.46 7.88 -12.58
CA PHE A 48 -16.30 7.83 -13.47
C PHE A 48 -16.53 6.88 -14.64
N THR A 49 -16.10 7.27 -15.84
CA THR A 49 -16.01 6.33 -16.97
C THR A 49 -15.02 5.20 -16.65
N PHE A 50 -15.07 4.08 -17.39
CA PHE A 50 -14.18 2.95 -17.14
C PHE A 50 -12.70 3.35 -17.13
N LYS A 51 -12.27 4.20 -18.07
CA LYS A 51 -10.90 4.72 -18.16
C LYS A 51 -10.52 5.56 -16.93
N GLN A 52 -11.39 6.46 -16.48
CA GLN A 52 -11.16 7.32 -15.31
C GLN A 52 -11.10 6.49 -14.03
N PHE A 53 -11.99 5.50 -13.90
CA PHE A 53 -12.00 4.59 -12.76
C PHE A 53 -10.74 3.72 -12.72
N PHE A 54 -10.25 3.25 -13.87
CA PHE A 54 -8.99 2.51 -13.94
C PHE A 54 -7.79 3.34 -13.47
N ILE A 55 -7.71 4.62 -13.88
CA ILE A 55 -6.70 5.56 -13.38
C ILE A 55 -6.81 5.72 -11.86
N LEU A 56 -8.02 5.84 -11.32
CA LEU A 56 -8.27 5.91 -9.88
C LEU A 56 -7.74 4.67 -9.14
N LEU A 57 -7.96 3.46 -9.66
CA LEU A 57 -7.43 2.21 -9.08
C LEU A 57 -5.90 2.18 -9.04
N LEU A 58 -5.26 2.65 -10.12
CA LEU A 58 -3.80 2.77 -10.18
C LEU A 58 -3.29 3.80 -9.17
N LEU A 59 -3.91 4.97 -9.08
CA LEU A 59 -3.52 6.01 -8.12
C LEU A 59 -3.70 5.58 -6.68
N LYS A 60 -4.77 4.86 -6.36
CA LYS A 60 -4.94 4.24 -5.05
C LYS A 60 -3.79 3.30 -4.72
N SER A 61 -3.46 2.37 -5.63
CA SER A 61 -2.45 1.35 -5.38
C SER A 61 -1.06 1.97 -5.27
N ILE A 62 -0.68 2.81 -6.24
CA ILE A 62 0.61 3.51 -6.29
C ILE A 62 0.73 4.48 -5.11
N GLY A 63 -0.30 5.28 -4.85
CA GLY A 63 -0.36 6.21 -3.73
C GLY A 63 -0.22 5.50 -2.39
N GLN A 64 -0.89 4.36 -2.20
CA GLN A 64 -0.74 3.54 -0.99
C GLN A 64 0.68 3.00 -0.87
N GLY A 65 1.29 2.58 -1.98
CA GLY A 65 2.69 2.13 -2.06
C GLY A 65 3.68 3.23 -1.66
N PHE A 66 3.45 4.47 -2.10
CA PHE A 66 4.26 5.64 -1.71
C PHE A 66 4.07 6.01 -0.23
N VAL A 67 2.82 6.08 0.25
CA VAL A 67 2.51 6.43 1.65
C VAL A 67 3.04 5.38 2.62
N SER A 68 2.92 4.10 2.28
CA SER A 68 3.40 2.99 3.11
C SER A 68 4.89 2.70 2.90
N GLY A 69 5.51 3.26 1.85
CA GLY A 69 6.88 2.97 1.44
C GLY A 69 7.08 1.53 0.93
N THR A 70 6.02 0.87 0.44
CA THR A 70 6.03 -0.54 0.01
C THR A 70 6.09 -0.72 -1.51
N LEU A 71 6.19 0.37 -2.29
CA LEU A 71 6.05 0.37 -3.76
C LEU A 71 6.91 -0.68 -4.48
N PHE A 72 8.16 -0.90 -4.04
CA PHE A 72 9.08 -1.87 -4.65
C PHE A 72 9.15 -3.20 -3.90
N SER A 73 8.09 -3.57 -3.18
CA SER A 73 7.99 -4.85 -2.46
C SER A 73 6.96 -5.77 -3.11
N TYR A 74 7.09 -7.07 -2.90
CA TYR A 74 6.10 -8.05 -3.34
C TYR A 74 4.70 -7.80 -2.74
N LEU A 75 4.63 -7.17 -1.57
CA LEU A 75 3.37 -6.75 -0.94
C LEU A 75 2.61 -5.73 -1.79
N PHE A 76 3.32 -4.86 -2.53
CA PHE A 76 2.69 -3.96 -3.47
C PHE A 76 2.06 -4.71 -4.64
N LEU A 77 2.73 -5.72 -5.21
CA LEU A 77 2.17 -6.53 -6.30
C LEU A 77 0.90 -7.27 -5.87
N ILE A 78 0.91 -7.88 -4.68
CA ILE A 78 -0.27 -8.53 -4.09
C ILE A 78 -1.41 -7.53 -3.92
N SER A 79 -1.13 -6.35 -3.38
CA SER A 79 -2.13 -5.28 -3.20
C SER A 79 -2.66 -4.72 -4.52
N LEU A 80 -1.80 -4.57 -5.52
CA LEU A 80 -2.14 -4.05 -6.85
C LEU A 80 -3.09 -5.02 -7.55
N ALA A 81 -2.75 -6.32 -7.56
CA ALA A 81 -3.59 -7.36 -8.14
C ALA A 81 -4.98 -7.41 -7.48
N GLY A 82 -5.02 -7.35 -6.15
CA GLY A 82 -6.29 -7.30 -5.42
C GLY A 82 -7.12 -6.05 -5.75
N THR A 83 -6.50 -4.88 -5.82
CA THR A 83 -7.20 -3.61 -6.10
C THR A 83 -7.72 -3.55 -7.53
N LEU A 84 -6.92 -3.99 -8.50
CA LEU A 84 -7.32 -4.01 -9.91
C LEU A 84 -8.43 -5.03 -10.15
N SER A 85 -8.26 -6.27 -9.67
CA SER A 85 -9.26 -7.32 -9.84
C SER A 85 -10.60 -6.92 -9.23
N SER A 86 -10.59 -6.47 -7.96
CA SER A 86 -11.79 -5.98 -7.27
C SER A 86 -12.44 -4.81 -8.01
N GLY A 87 -11.66 -3.79 -8.36
CA GLY A 87 -12.16 -2.60 -9.04
C GLY A 87 -12.79 -2.89 -10.39
N ILE A 88 -12.14 -3.73 -11.20
CA ILE A 88 -12.64 -4.12 -12.52
C ILE A 88 -13.95 -4.89 -12.38
N ILE A 89 -14.04 -5.87 -11.47
CA ILE A 89 -15.28 -6.63 -11.24
C ILE A 89 -16.40 -5.71 -10.73
N MET A 90 -16.13 -4.84 -9.76
CA MET A 90 -17.13 -3.89 -9.26
C MET A 90 -17.66 -2.98 -10.38
N LYS A 91 -16.76 -2.41 -11.20
CA LYS A 91 -17.14 -1.52 -12.29
C LYS A 91 -17.87 -2.24 -13.41
N ALA A 92 -17.45 -3.47 -13.75
CA ALA A 92 -18.11 -4.30 -14.74
C ALA A 92 -19.52 -4.66 -14.27
N LEU A 93 -19.67 -5.24 -13.08
CA LEU A 93 -20.98 -5.61 -12.54
C LEU A 93 -21.94 -4.42 -12.48
N LYS A 94 -21.47 -3.28 -11.97
CA LYS A 94 -22.30 -2.08 -11.89
C LYS A 94 -22.68 -1.55 -13.28
N SER A 95 -21.80 -1.67 -14.27
CA SER A 95 -22.11 -1.26 -15.65
C SER A 95 -23.07 -2.23 -16.37
N LEU A 96 -22.98 -3.53 -16.08
CA LEU A 96 -23.84 -4.56 -16.70
C LEU A 96 -25.23 -4.57 -16.07
N PHE A 97 -25.32 -4.52 -14.74
CA PHE A 97 -26.57 -4.70 -14.01
C PHE A 97 -27.21 -3.40 -13.52
N LYS A 98 -26.49 -2.27 -13.59
CA LYS A 98 -26.97 -0.92 -13.21
C LYS A 98 -27.71 -0.91 -11.87
N ASP A 99 -29.02 -0.67 -11.87
CA ASP A 99 -29.85 -0.56 -10.66
C ASP A 99 -30.27 -1.92 -10.10
N ARG A 100 -30.06 -3.02 -10.86
CA ARG A 100 -30.40 -4.38 -10.42
C ARG A 100 -29.36 -4.99 -9.47
N ILE A 101 -28.23 -4.31 -9.26
CA ILE A 101 -27.20 -4.72 -8.31
C ILE A 101 -26.99 -3.64 -7.24
N SER A 102 -27.07 -4.07 -5.99
CA SER A 102 -26.79 -3.22 -4.84
C SER A 102 -25.28 -2.97 -4.68
N LEU A 103 -24.90 -1.92 -3.96
CA LEU A 103 -23.49 -1.69 -3.62
C LEU A 103 -22.93 -2.84 -2.76
N VAL A 104 -23.79 -3.50 -1.98
CA VAL A 104 -23.44 -4.74 -1.24
C VAL A 104 -23.01 -5.84 -2.19
N GLY A 105 -23.79 -6.11 -3.25
CA GLY A 105 -23.46 -7.13 -4.25
C GLY A 105 -22.14 -6.83 -4.99
N CYS A 106 -21.94 -5.58 -5.39
CA CYS A 106 -20.67 -5.13 -5.97
C CYS A 106 -19.49 -5.35 -5.01
N SER A 107 -19.65 -4.98 -3.74
CA SER A 107 -18.61 -5.12 -2.70
C SER A 107 -18.24 -6.58 -2.46
N LEU A 108 -19.23 -7.47 -2.35
CA LEU A 108 -19.01 -8.92 -2.15
C LEU A 108 -18.25 -9.54 -3.33
N ALA A 109 -18.71 -9.28 -4.56
CA ALA A 109 -18.02 -9.78 -5.75
C ALA A 109 -16.60 -9.20 -5.87
N GLY A 110 -16.43 -7.92 -5.54
CA GLY A 110 -15.14 -7.27 -5.47
C GLY A 110 -14.19 -7.90 -4.45
N ALA A 111 -14.68 -8.31 -3.28
CA ALA A 111 -13.89 -8.97 -2.24
C ALA A 111 -13.45 -10.39 -2.64
N MET A 112 -14.35 -11.16 -3.24
CA MET A 112 -13.99 -12.48 -3.78
C MET A 112 -12.89 -12.37 -4.83
N ALA A 113 -13.05 -11.44 -5.77
CA ALA A 113 -12.07 -11.16 -6.82
C ALA A 113 -10.71 -10.74 -6.24
N SER A 114 -10.69 -9.80 -5.27
CA SER A 114 -9.43 -9.37 -4.66
C SER A 114 -8.74 -10.49 -3.90
N ASN A 115 -9.48 -11.26 -3.11
CA ASN A 115 -8.88 -12.30 -2.28
C ASN A 115 -8.28 -13.40 -3.15
N PHE A 116 -9.00 -13.81 -4.20
CA PHE A 116 -8.48 -14.78 -5.16
C PHE A 116 -7.24 -14.26 -5.88
N ALA A 117 -7.25 -13.03 -6.38
CA ALA A 117 -6.10 -12.43 -7.04
C ALA A 117 -4.90 -12.25 -6.08
N GLN A 118 -5.14 -11.87 -4.83
CA GLN A 118 -4.11 -11.74 -3.80
C GLN A 118 -3.47 -13.09 -3.49
N LEU A 119 -4.27 -14.14 -3.27
CA LEU A 119 -3.78 -15.50 -3.03
C LEU A 119 -2.97 -16.02 -4.23
N GLN A 120 -3.48 -15.83 -5.44
CA GLN A 120 -2.80 -16.26 -6.66
C GLN A 120 -1.44 -15.56 -6.80
N VAL A 121 -1.38 -14.24 -6.70
CA VAL A 121 -0.11 -13.50 -6.82
C VAL A 121 0.82 -13.79 -5.63
N ALA A 122 0.29 -13.91 -4.42
CA ALA A 122 1.07 -14.28 -3.24
C ALA A 122 1.70 -15.68 -3.41
N SER A 123 0.98 -16.62 -4.01
CA SER A 123 1.48 -17.98 -4.24
C SER A 123 2.69 -18.00 -5.19
N VAL A 124 2.64 -17.20 -6.25
CA VAL A 124 3.70 -17.13 -7.27
C VAL A 124 4.91 -16.35 -6.76
N VAL A 125 4.68 -15.23 -6.07
CA VAL A 125 5.74 -14.25 -5.82
C VAL A 125 6.44 -14.44 -4.47
N ALA A 126 5.75 -15.00 -3.46
CA ALA A 126 6.30 -15.04 -2.11
C ALA A 126 6.11 -16.40 -1.40
N TYR A 127 4.89 -16.93 -1.36
CA TYR A 127 4.52 -17.96 -0.38
C TYR A 127 4.45 -19.39 -0.94
N GLY A 128 4.52 -19.60 -2.27
CA GLY A 128 4.33 -20.94 -2.84
C GLY A 128 2.89 -21.44 -2.72
N LYS A 129 2.69 -22.76 -2.85
CA LYS A 129 1.34 -23.35 -2.82
C LYS A 129 0.74 -23.35 -1.41
N ALA A 130 1.56 -23.34 -0.36
CA ALA A 130 1.14 -23.27 1.04
C ALA A 130 0.14 -22.15 1.34
N ILE A 131 0.20 -21.02 0.63
CA ILE A 131 -0.71 -19.89 0.89
C ILE A 131 -2.18 -20.24 0.68
N TRP A 132 -2.49 -21.25 -0.12
CA TRP A 132 -3.85 -21.70 -0.36
C TRP A 132 -4.52 -22.28 0.89
N VAL A 133 -3.74 -22.71 1.89
CA VAL A 133 -4.27 -23.09 3.21
C VAL A 133 -4.94 -21.90 3.90
N ALA A 134 -4.48 -20.66 3.63
CA ALA A 134 -5.10 -19.44 4.16
C ALA A 134 -6.37 -19.03 3.40
N ALA A 135 -6.70 -19.66 2.26
CA ALA A 135 -7.81 -19.24 1.41
C ALA A 135 -9.19 -19.27 2.10
N PRO A 136 -9.58 -20.33 2.83
CA PRO A 136 -10.88 -20.37 3.50
C PRO A 136 -11.04 -19.24 4.53
N LEU A 137 -9.99 -18.96 5.30
CA LEU A 137 -9.96 -17.88 6.29
C LEU A 137 -10.03 -16.50 5.62
N MET A 138 -9.23 -16.27 4.58
CA MET A 138 -9.23 -14.99 3.86
C MET A 138 -10.56 -14.71 3.18
N LEU A 139 -11.16 -15.72 2.53
CA LEU A 139 -12.42 -15.58 1.83
C LEU A 139 -13.57 -15.33 2.80
N SER A 140 -13.66 -16.06 3.91
CA SER A 140 -14.70 -15.87 4.93
C SER A 140 -14.63 -14.49 5.58
N ILE A 141 -13.46 -14.07 6.07
CA ILE A 141 -13.27 -12.74 6.67
C ILE A 141 -13.50 -11.65 5.63
N GLY A 142 -13.02 -11.84 4.40
CA GLY A 142 -13.21 -10.89 3.31
C GLY A 142 -14.67 -10.67 2.97
N LEU A 143 -15.47 -11.74 2.85
CA LEU A 143 -16.91 -11.66 2.60
C LEU A 143 -17.64 -10.95 3.74
N ALA A 144 -17.36 -11.33 5.00
CA ALA A 144 -17.97 -10.70 6.17
C ALA A 144 -17.66 -9.19 6.22
N SER A 145 -16.39 -8.82 6.05
CA SER A 145 -15.97 -7.41 6.03
C SER A 145 -16.60 -6.64 4.87
N SER A 146 -16.65 -7.23 3.67
CA SER A 146 -17.20 -6.55 2.50
C SER A 146 -18.72 -6.42 2.52
N PHE A 147 -19.43 -7.33 3.20
CA PHE A 147 -20.86 -7.17 3.48
C PHE A 147 -21.12 -5.90 4.29
N VAL A 148 -20.43 -5.74 5.42
CA VAL A 148 -20.51 -4.53 6.27
C VAL A 148 -20.12 -3.30 5.48
N LEU A 149 -19.02 -3.36 4.73
CA LEU A 149 -18.54 -2.25 3.91
C LEU A 149 -19.56 -1.83 2.84
N GLY A 150 -20.21 -2.81 2.21
CA GLY A 150 -21.23 -2.58 1.20
C GLY A 150 -22.48 -1.92 1.79
N LEU A 151 -22.89 -2.32 2.99
CA LEU A 151 -23.99 -1.66 3.71
C LEU A 151 -23.64 -0.22 4.05
N LEU A 152 -22.44 0.03 4.58
CA LEU A 152 -21.95 1.37 4.87
C LEU A 152 -21.90 2.24 3.61
N ALA A 153 -21.44 1.69 2.48
CA ALA A 153 -21.41 2.38 1.20
C ALA A 153 -22.82 2.79 0.77
N GLN A 154 -23.79 1.89 0.91
CA GLN A 154 -25.18 2.14 0.52
C GLN A 154 -25.85 3.19 1.40
N ILE A 155 -25.65 3.12 2.73
CA ILE A 155 -26.15 4.12 3.67
C ILE A 155 -25.54 5.50 3.37
N TYR A 156 -24.22 5.55 3.15
CA TYR A 156 -23.53 6.81 2.84
C TYR A 156 -23.93 7.37 1.47
N GLN A 157 -24.18 6.52 0.47
CA GLN A 157 -24.66 6.98 -0.84
C GLN A 157 -26.04 7.66 -0.74
N GLN A 158 -26.90 7.22 0.18
CA GLN A 158 -28.24 7.79 0.38
C GLN A 158 -28.26 9.04 1.28
N ARG A 159 -27.39 9.10 2.29
CA ARG A 159 -27.42 10.15 3.33
C ARG A 159 -26.26 11.15 3.27
N GLY A 160 -25.19 10.81 2.56
CA GLY A 160 -23.96 11.59 2.54
C GLY A 160 -24.05 12.80 1.61
N THR A 161 -23.39 13.88 1.99
CA THR A 161 -23.33 15.13 1.21
C THR A 161 -22.32 15.05 0.06
N ILE A 162 -21.23 14.29 0.23
CA ILE A 162 -20.13 14.18 -0.74
C ILE A 162 -20.51 13.49 -2.06
N PRO A 163 -21.27 12.37 -2.08
CA PRO A 163 -21.69 11.74 -3.33
C PRO A 163 -22.48 12.71 -4.22
N ALA A 164 -23.37 13.50 -3.64
CA ALA A 164 -24.13 14.54 -4.35
C ALA A 164 -23.21 15.65 -4.89
N LEU A 165 -22.26 16.12 -4.06
CA LEU A 165 -21.28 17.14 -4.45
C LEU A 165 -20.33 16.68 -5.57
N LEU A 166 -20.00 15.39 -5.64
CA LEU A 166 -19.18 14.82 -6.72
C LEU A 166 -19.94 14.77 -8.06
N GLN A 167 -21.26 14.58 -8.02
CA GLN A 167 -22.14 14.59 -9.19
C GLN A 167 -22.31 15.99 -9.78
N THR A 168 -22.28 17.04 -8.94
CA THR A 168 -22.42 18.41 -9.42
C THR A 168 -21.13 18.92 -10.09
N ASP A 169 -21.26 19.69 -11.18
CA ASP A 169 -20.12 20.32 -11.87
C ASP A 169 -19.57 21.57 -11.16
N THR A 170 -20.19 21.94 -10.04
CA THR A 170 -19.84 23.12 -9.22
C THR A 170 -18.67 22.88 -8.27
N LEU A 171 -18.23 21.62 -8.07
CA LEU A 171 -17.11 21.30 -7.18
C LEU A 171 -15.76 21.74 -7.79
N GLU A 172 -15.33 22.96 -7.48
CA GLU A 172 -14.01 23.48 -7.83
C GLU A 172 -12.97 23.12 -6.78
N LEU A 173 -12.39 21.91 -6.92
CA LEU A 173 -11.25 21.52 -6.10
C LEU A 173 -10.06 22.44 -6.39
N SER A 174 -9.63 23.21 -5.39
CA SER A 174 -8.43 24.04 -5.46
C SER A 174 -7.19 23.17 -5.65
N LEU A 175 -6.18 23.71 -6.33
CA LEU A 175 -4.91 23.00 -6.47
C LEU A 175 -4.18 23.08 -5.13
N PRO A 176 -3.81 21.94 -4.52
CA PRO A 176 -3.04 21.96 -3.29
C PRO A 176 -1.70 22.65 -3.56
N LEU A 177 -1.34 23.63 -2.73
CA LEU A 177 -0.02 24.24 -2.75
C LEU A 177 1.01 23.17 -2.41
N MET A 178 1.67 22.65 -3.44
CA MET A 178 2.72 21.68 -3.24
C MET A 178 4.01 22.42 -2.93
N GLN A 179 4.53 22.22 -1.73
CA GLN A 179 5.89 22.64 -1.41
C GLN A 179 6.86 21.83 -2.27
N GLU A 180 7.68 22.50 -3.08
CA GLU A 180 8.79 21.83 -3.76
C GLU A 180 9.73 21.25 -2.71
N ARG A 181 9.78 19.92 -2.63
CA ARG A 181 10.80 19.21 -1.87
C ARG A 181 11.96 18.93 -2.79
N GLU A 182 13.17 19.24 -2.32
CA GLU A 182 14.40 18.95 -3.05
C GLU A 182 14.44 17.49 -3.52
N HIS A 183 14.53 17.34 -4.84
CA HIS A 183 14.69 16.04 -5.48
C HIS A 183 16.12 15.54 -5.24
N ASN A 184 16.26 14.37 -4.61
CA ASN A 184 17.54 13.75 -4.36
C ASN A 184 17.77 12.56 -5.31
N ALA A 185 18.16 12.86 -6.56
CA ALA A 185 18.42 11.87 -7.60
C ALA A 185 19.42 10.78 -7.16
N SER A 186 20.50 11.16 -6.45
CA SER A 186 21.52 10.23 -5.99
C SER A 186 20.96 9.19 -5.01
N VAL A 187 20.12 9.60 -4.06
CA VAL A 187 19.46 8.71 -3.10
C VAL A 187 18.49 7.77 -3.82
N ALA A 188 17.76 8.28 -4.82
CA ALA A 188 16.84 7.48 -5.62
C ALA A 188 17.58 6.38 -6.40
N ILE A 189 18.64 6.74 -7.13
CA ILE A 189 19.44 5.82 -7.93
C ILE A 189 20.13 4.78 -7.03
N ALA A 190 20.76 5.21 -5.95
CA ALA A 190 21.43 4.32 -5.01
C ALA A 190 20.46 3.31 -4.37
N SER A 191 19.25 3.75 -4.03
CA SER A 191 18.22 2.85 -3.49
C SER A 191 17.68 1.87 -4.55
N LEU A 192 17.55 2.28 -5.81
CA LEU A 192 17.18 1.39 -6.92
C LEU A 192 18.25 0.33 -7.18
N LEU A 193 19.54 0.70 -7.11
CA LEU A 193 20.65 -0.25 -7.19
C LEU A 193 20.63 -1.25 -6.04
N CYS A 194 20.34 -0.79 -4.81
CA CYS A 194 20.16 -1.68 -3.66
C CYS A 194 19.03 -2.69 -3.89
N ILE A 195 17.88 -2.25 -4.43
CA ILE A 195 16.76 -3.16 -4.76
C ILE A 195 17.22 -4.24 -5.75
N LEU A 196 17.89 -3.84 -6.83
CA LEU A 196 18.38 -4.80 -7.83
C LEU A 196 19.37 -5.79 -7.21
N ALA A 197 20.27 -5.32 -6.35
CA ALA A 197 21.20 -6.16 -5.61
C ALA A 197 20.49 -7.16 -4.69
N ILE A 198 19.53 -6.70 -3.88
CA ILE A 198 18.74 -7.53 -2.95
C ILE A 198 18.00 -8.67 -3.67
N LEU A 199 17.47 -8.41 -4.87
CA LEU A 199 16.73 -9.42 -5.66
C LEU A 199 17.60 -10.59 -6.12
N LEU A 200 18.92 -10.41 -6.18
CA LEU A 200 19.88 -11.41 -6.67
C LEU A 200 20.49 -12.28 -5.55
N VAL A 201 20.15 -12.03 -4.29
CA VAL A 201 20.75 -12.70 -3.13
C VAL A 201 19.81 -13.74 -2.57
N ASP A 202 20.19 -15.02 -2.67
CA ASP A 202 19.43 -16.16 -2.13
C ASP A 202 19.95 -16.67 -0.78
N GLN A 203 21.15 -16.25 -0.38
CA GLN A 203 21.82 -16.73 0.83
C GLN A 203 21.37 -15.96 2.08
N PHE A 204 20.95 -16.70 3.13
CA PHE A 204 20.57 -16.15 4.43
C PHE A 204 21.60 -15.19 5.06
N PRO A 205 22.89 -15.55 5.21
CA PRO A 205 23.85 -14.69 5.91
C PRO A 205 24.08 -13.37 5.18
N ALA A 206 24.12 -13.39 3.85
CA ALA A 206 24.22 -12.19 3.03
C ALA A 206 23.00 -11.27 3.20
N LEU A 207 21.78 -11.84 3.19
CA LEU A 207 20.55 -11.08 3.44
C LEU A 207 20.48 -10.49 4.85
N ALA A 208 20.97 -11.20 5.87
CA ALA A 208 21.04 -10.69 7.23
C ALA A 208 21.97 -9.47 7.32
N LEU A 209 23.16 -9.54 6.70
CA LEU A 209 24.09 -8.42 6.64
C LEU A 209 23.51 -7.23 5.85
N ILE A 210 22.90 -7.49 4.69
CA ILE A 210 22.23 -6.46 3.89
C ILE A 210 21.08 -5.82 4.69
N THR A 211 20.33 -6.58 5.48
CA THR A 211 19.26 -6.03 6.33
C THR A 211 19.80 -5.00 7.32
N LEU A 212 20.92 -5.28 7.96
CA LEU A 212 21.59 -4.34 8.87
C LEU A 212 22.02 -3.06 8.13
N LEU A 213 22.67 -3.20 6.97
CA LEU A 213 23.07 -2.05 6.14
C LEU A 213 21.85 -1.23 5.67
N MET A 214 20.74 -1.89 5.34
CA MET A 214 19.51 -1.22 4.94
C MET A 214 18.87 -0.43 6.09
N TYR A 215 18.96 -0.91 7.33
CA TYR A 215 18.53 -0.15 8.51
C TYR A 215 19.41 1.08 8.76
N VAL A 216 20.72 0.98 8.50
CA VAL A 216 21.62 2.14 8.52
C VAL A 216 21.19 3.17 7.45
N LEU A 217 20.89 2.74 6.22
CA LEU A 217 20.39 3.63 5.17
C LEU A 217 19.05 4.30 5.54
N GLN A 218 18.12 3.56 6.16
CA GLN A 218 16.86 4.13 6.65
C GLN A 218 17.07 5.19 7.74
N PHE A 219 18.03 4.95 8.65
CA PHE A 219 18.39 5.90 9.69
C PHE A 219 18.96 7.19 9.07
N ILE A 220 19.86 7.07 8.10
CA ILE A 220 20.43 8.20 7.33
C ILE A 220 19.32 8.94 6.56
N ALA A 221 18.34 8.22 6.01
CA ALA A 221 17.18 8.79 5.33
C ALA A 221 16.10 9.33 6.28
N HIS A 222 16.33 9.31 7.60
CA HIS A 222 15.41 9.75 8.65
C HIS A 222 14.01 9.09 8.57
N ARG A 223 13.96 7.81 8.18
CA ARG A 223 12.73 7.02 8.14
C ARG A 223 12.54 6.24 9.43
N ARG A 224 11.27 6.08 9.84
CA ARG A 224 10.92 5.23 10.99
C ARG A 224 11.08 3.77 10.59
N ILE A 225 11.84 3.02 11.37
CA ILE A 225 12.01 1.58 11.19
C ILE A 225 10.72 0.91 11.65
N LEU A 226 9.87 0.50 10.70
CA LEU A 226 8.70 -0.32 11.01
C LEU A 226 9.13 -1.78 11.10
N VAL A 227 9.45 -2.22 12.31
CA VAL A 227 9.83 -3.62 12.59
C VAL A 227 8.63 -4.56 12.55
N ILE A 228 7.42 -4.06 12.83
CA ILE A 228 6.21 -4.89 12.96
C ILE A 228 5.83 -5.62 11.66
N PRO A 229 5.72 -4.97 10.47
CA PRO A 229 5.36 -5.69 9.25
C PRO A 229 6.35 -6.80 8.86
N PRO A 230 7.69 -6.58 8.89
CA PRO A 230 8.70 -7.63 8.82
C PRO A 230 8.47 -8.83 9.75
N LEU A 231 8.16 -8.54 11.01
CA LEU A 231 8.05 -9.55 12.06
C LEU A 231 6.77 -10.38 11.87
N MET A 232 5.67 -9.74 11.48
CA MET A 232 4.43 -10.42 11.06
C MET A 232 4.63 -11.30 9.83
N LEU A 233 5.42 -10.82 8.86
CA LEU A 233 5.76 -11.59 7.65
C LEU A 233 6.58 -12.82 7.99
N LEU A 234 7.62 -12.66 8.82
CA LEU A 234 8.44 -13.77 9.31
C LEU A 234 7.59 -14.79 10.05
N PHE A 235 6.74 -14.33 10.98
CA PHE A 235 5.80 -15.20 11.68
C PHE A 235 4.87 -15.94 10.72
N SER A 236 4.24 -15.23 9.76
CA SER A 236 3.35 -15.85 8.79
C SER A 236 4.05 -16.85 7.87
N MET A 237 5.29 -16.57 7.48
CA MET A 237 6.10 -17.46 6.63
C MET A 237 6.52 -18.71 7.38
N VAL A 238 6.95 -18.59 8.64
CA VAL A 238 7.28 -19.73 9.49
C VAL A 238 6.03 -20.57 9.77
N LEU A 239 4.89 -19.93 10.05
CA LEU A 239 3.62 -20.62 10.27
C LEU A 239 3.16 -21.39 9.02
N LEU A 240 3.32 -20.82 7.82
CA LEU A 240 2.96 -21.48 6.57
C LEU A 240 3.98 -22.55 6.16
N SER A 241 5.26 -22.38 6.49
CA SER A 241 6.31 -23.33 6.15
C SER A 241 6.19 -24.65 6.93
N LEU A 242 5.49 -24.64 8.07
CA LEU A 242 5.06 -25.84 8.79
C LEU A 242 4.20 -26.80 7.94
N PHE A 243 3.51 -26.30 6.92
CA PHE A 243 2.67 -27.11 6.02
C PHE A 243 3.41 -27.59 4.76
N GLU A 244 4.64 -27.14 4.52
CA GLU A 244 5.50 -27.58 3.42
C GLU A 244 6.88 -28.05 3.97
N PRO A 245 6.92 -29.21 4.67
CA PRO A 245 8.16 -29.72 5.24
C PRO A 245 9.18 -30.00 4.12
N ASN A 246 10.36 -29.39 4.26
CA ASN A 246 11.46 -29.51 3.30
C ASN A 246 12.79 -29.66 4.07
N GLY A 247 13.47 -30.78 3.86
CA GLY A 247 14.75 -31.07 4.52
C GLY A 247 14.59 -31.78 5.86
N LYS A 248 15.62 -31.65 6.72
CA LYS A 248 15.68 -32.37 8.01
C LYS A 248 14.63 -31.84 8.98
N VAL A 249 13.90 -32.74 9.63
CA VAL A 249 12.93 -32.40 10.68
C VAL A 249 13.70 -31.94 11.92
N LEU A 250 13.48 -30.70 12.34
CA LEU A 250 14.03 -30.14 13.58
C LEU A 250 13.10 -30.39 14.75
N LEU A 251 11.79 -30.22 14.53
CA LEU A 251 10.78 -30.33 15.57
C LEU A 251 9.47 -30.82 14.94
N SER A 252 8.81 -31.79 15.56
CA SER A 252 7.51 -32.30 15.12
C SER A 252 6.49 -32.12 16.23
N ILE A 253 5.33 -31.56 15.88
CA ILE A 253 4.16 -31.42 16.77
C ILE A 253 2.98 -32.04 16.02
N GLY A 254 2.63 -33.29 16.36
CA GLY A 254 1.57 -34.03 15.68
C GLY A 254 1.90 -34.27 14.19
N SER A 255 0.97 -33.92 13.29
CA SER A 255 1.15 -34.06 11.84
C SER A 255 1.99 -32.95 11.19
N VAL A 256 2.49 -32.00 11.99
CA VAL A 256 3.18 -30.80 11.52
C VAL A 256 4.66 -30.88 11.89
N ALA A 257 5.54 -30.67 10.91
CA ALA A 257 6.98 -30.76 11.09
C ALA A 257 7.65 -29.44 10.70
N LEU A 258 8.36 -28.83 11.66
CA LEU A 258 9.29 -27.75 11.40
C LEU A 258 10.59 -28.36 10.87
N THR A 259 10.86 -28.16 9.59
CA THR A 259 12.09 -28.63 8.95
C THR A 259 13.08 -27.49 8.75
N ASP A 260 14.38 -27.82 8.77
CA ASP A 260 15.48 -26.87 8.59
C ASP A 260 15.39 -26.12 7.24
N GLY A 261 15.10 -26.82 6.15
CA GLY A 261 14.97 -26.20 4.83
C GLY A 261 13.77 -25.24 4.76
N ALA A 262 12.63 -25.62 5.34
CA ALA A 262 11.44 -24.74 5.40
C ALA A 262 11.69 -23.49 6.26
N LEU A 263 12.46 -23.60 7.35
CA LEU A 263 12.84 -22.46 8.19
C LEU A 263 13.81 -21.52 7.46
N ASN A 264 14.85 -22.07 6.83
CA ASN A 264 15.81 -21.27 6.07
C ASN A 264 15.12 -20.53 4.91
N LEU A 265 14.25 -21.22 4.17
CA LEU A 265 13.45 -20.61 3.09
C LEU A 265 12.55 -19.48 3.60
N ALA A 266 11.88 -19.68 4.75
CA ALA A 266 11.05 -18.66 5.38
C ALA A 266 11.89 -17.44 5.80
N LEU A 267 13.06 -17.65 6.38
CA LEU A 267 13.98 -16.57 6.80
C LEU A 267 14.52 -15.78 5.62
N VAL A 268 15.00 -16.46 4.56
CA VAL A 268 15.48 -15.83 3.33
C VAL A 268 14.39 -14.96 2.71
N LYS A 269 13.17 -15.49 2.55
CA LYS A 269 12.03 -14.75 1.99
C LYS A 269 11.63 -13.56 2.86
N ALA A 270 11.57 -13.76 4.17
CA ALA A 270 11.24 -12.70 5.12
C ALA A 270 12.27 -11.58 5.06
N LEU A 271 13.57 -11.89 5.21
CA LEU A 271 14.66 -10.90 5.17
C LEU A 271 14.72 -10.16 3.84
N ARG A 272 14.59 -10.86 2.71
CA ARG A 272 14.53 -10.21 1.38
C ARG A 272 13.41 -9.17 1.33
N LEU A 273 12.24 -9.52 1.84
CA LEU A 273 11.10 -8.58 1.89
C LEU A 273 11.37 -7.40 2.84
N VAL A 274 12.05 -7.61 3.97
CA VAL A 274 12.50 -6.52 4.86
C VAL A 274 13.45 -5.58 4.12
N CYS A 275 14.48 -6.12 3.45
CA CYS A 275 15.44 -5.35 2.68
C CYS A 275 14.75 -4.52 1.58
N LEU A 276 13.84 -5.15 0.81
CA LEU A 276 13.07 -4.47 -0.24
C LEU A 276 12.16 -3.37 0.32
N LEU A 277 11.50 -3.63 1.45
CA LEU A 277 10.68 -2.63 2.13
C LEU A 277 11.54 -1.44 2.58
N SER A 278 12.70 -1.72 3.16
CA SER A 278 13.64 -0.68 3.60
C SER A 278 14.15 0.16 2.43
N ALA A 279 14.53 -0.47 1.32
CA ALA A 279 15.01 0.23 0.14
C ALA A 279 13.91 1.07 -0.53
N SER A 280 12.69 0.53 -0.59
CA SER A 280 11.50 1.23 -1.08
C SER A 280 11.15 2.47 -0.24
N GLN A 281 11.34 2.41 1.09
CA GLN A 281 11.18 3.57 1.98
C GLN A 281 12.25 4.65 1.74
N CYS A 282 13.49 4.26 1.43
CA CYS A 282 14.55 5.19 1.04
C CYS A 282 14.23 5.92 -0.28
N ILE A 283 13.70 5.22 -1.30
CA ILE A 283 13.22 5.86 -2.55
C ILE A 283 12.08 6.83 -2.24
N SER A 284 11.15 6.45 -1.38
CA SER A 284 10.06 7.35 -1.00
C SER A 284 10.58 8.62 -0.29
N ALA A 285 11.79 8.60 0.28
CA ALA A 285 12.47 9.76 0.87
C ALA A 285 13.15 10.66 -0.17
N SER A 286 13.53 10.13 -1.34
CA SER A 286 14.27 10.88 -2.35
C SER A 286 13.41 11.85 -3.17
N ASN A 287 12.09 11.80 -3.00
CA ASN A 287 11.10 12.61 -3.72
C ASN A 287 11.36 12.65 -5.25
N PRO A 288 11.19 11.53 -5.97
CA PRO A 288 11.47 11.47 -7.40
C PRO A 288 10.69 12.54 -8.16
N ASN A 289 11.36 13.28 -9.05
CA ASN A 289 10.71 14.29 -9.86
C ASN A 289 9.92 13.61 -10.98
N LEU A 290 8.60 13.60 -10.85
CA LEU A 290 7.68 12.89 -11.72
C LEU A 290 7.21 13.83 -12.84
N LYS A 291 7.92 13.84 -13.97
CA LYS A 291 7.56 14.66 -15.15
C LYS A 291 6.57 13.92 -16.05
N GLY A 292 5.47 14.58 -16.42
CA GLY A 292 4.50 14.07 -17.41
C GLY A 292 3.05 14.11 -16.93
N ARG A 293 2.10 14.18 -17.87
CA ARG A 293 0.67 14.39 -17.55
C ARG A 293 0.05 13.25 -16.73
N LEU A 294 0.35 11.99 -17.05
CA LEU A 294 -0.12 10.84 -16.28
C LEU A 294 0.55 10.74 -14.90
N LEU A 295 1.82 11.14 -14.82
CA LEU A 295 2.58 11.11 -13.58
C LEU A 295 2.22 12.25 -12.63
N ALA A 296 1.70 13.37 -13.16
CA ALA A 296 1.23 14.53 -12.38
C ALA A 296 0.03 14.22 -11.47
N TYR A 297 -0.70 13.13 -11.70
CA TYR A 297 -1.75 12.69 -10.78
C TYR A 297 -1.22 12.25 -9.41
N ILE A 298 -0.02 11.66 -9.35
CA ILE A 298 0.58 11.17 -8.10
C ILE A 298 0.84 12.34 -7.13
N PRO A 299 1.60 13.39 -7.49
CA PRO A 299 1.80 14.53 -6.61
C PRO A 299 0.49 15.20 -6.21
N LEU A 300 -0.46 15.34 -7.14
CA LEU A 300 -1.77 15.92 -6.86
C LEU A 300 -2.55 15.10 -5.81
N THR A 301 -2.56 13.78 -5.96
CA THR A 301 -3.18 12.84 -5.01
C THR A 301 -2.52 12.94 -3.64
N LEU A 302 -1.18 12.99 -3.58
CA LEU A 302 -0.44 13.15 -2.33
C LEU A 302 -0.70 14.52 -1.68
N GLY A 303 -0.87 15.58 -2.48
CA GLY A 303 -1.26 16.91 -2.04
C GLY A 303 -2.62 16.91 -1.34
N TYR A 304 -3.66 16.37 -2.00
CA TYR A 304 -4.98 16.22 -1.38
C TYR A 304 -4.93 15.31 -0.15
N PHE A 305 -4.15 14.23 -0.17
CA PHE A 305 -4.01 13.34 0.98
C PHE A 305 -3.41 14.06 2.20
N ASN A 306 -2.44 14.95 1.99
CA ASN A 306 -1.87 15.76 3.06
C ASN A 306 -2.92 16.71 3.68
N LEU A 307 -3.72 17.39 2.84
CA LEU A 307 -4.81 18.27 3.30
C LEU A 307 -5.89 17.50 4.07
N LEU A 308 -6.34 16.37 3.53
CA LEU A 308 -7.30 15.48 4.19
C LEU A 308 -6.75 14.98 5.53
N SER A 309 -5.49 14.56 5.56
CA SER A 309 -4.83 14.08 6.77
C SER A 309 -4.65 15.16 7.83
N SER A 310 -4.38 16.41 7.43
CA SER A 310 -4.27 17.53 8.39
C SER A 310 -5.64 17.87 8.98
N SER A 311 -6.69 17.98 8.17
CA SER A 311 -8.05 18.25 8.65
C SER A 311 -8.59 17.13 9.52
N PHE A 312 -8.31 15.87 9.16
CA PHE A 312 -8.72 14.72 9.97
C PHE A 312 -8.05 14.75 11.36
N LYS A 313 -6.80 15.21 11.46
CA LYS A 313 -6.06 15.29 12.73
C LYS A 313 -6.47 16.48 13.60
N SER A 314 -6.90 17.60 13.02
CA SER A 314 -7.36 18.77 13.77
C SER A 314 -8.81 18.65 14.24
N GLY A 315 -9.64 17.85 13.58
CA GLY A 315 -11.03 17.65 13.96
C GLY A 315 -11.20 16.79 15.22
N GLY A 316 -11.99 17.29 16.18
CA GLY A 316 -12.59 16.49 17.26
C GLY A 316 -13.93 15.87 16.82
N GLY A 317 -14.37 14.84 17.55
CA GLY A 317 -15.62 14.11 17.30
C GLY A 317 -15.41 12.63 16.98
N SER A 318 -16.48 11.97 16.52
CA SER A 318 -16.45 10.56 16.11
C SER A 318 -15.59 10.35 14.85
N LEU A 319 -15.15 9.11 14.57
CA LEU A 319 -14.35 8.79 13.38
C LEU A 319 -15.04 9.23 12.08
N ILE A 320 -16.36 9.06 12.00
CA ILE A 320 -17.18 9.38 10.83
C ILE A 320 -17.26 10.90 10.63
N GLU A 321 -17.57 11.66 11.70
CA GLU A 321 -17.61 13.13 11.65
C GLU A 321 -16.28 13.74 11.22
N ARG A 322 -15.17 13.16 11.69
CA ARG A 322 -13.82 13.63 11.35
C ARG A 322 -13.49 13.39 9.88
N VAL A 323 -13.91 12.26 9.31
CA VAL A 323 -13.74 11.97 7.88
C VAL A 323 -14.61 12.92 7.06
N ASP A 324 -15.88 13.09 7.41
CA ASP A 324 -16.80 13.93 6.66
C ASP A 324 -16.39 15.41 6.67
N ARG A 325 -16.01 15.93 7.85
CA ARG A 325 -15.46 17.29 7.97
C ARG A 325 -14.18 17.47 7.17
N ALA A 326 -13.28 16.47 7.16
CA ALA A 326 -12.06 16.56 6.37
C ALA A 326 -12.34 16.60 4.87
N LEU A 327 -13.31 15.81 4.40
CA LEU A 327 -13.76 15.82 3.00
C LEU A 327 -14.38 17.16 2.63
N ILE A 328 -15.31 17.67 3.44
CA ILE A 328 -15.99 18.95 3.19
C ILE A 328 -14.98 20.10 3.21
N ALA A 329 -14.13 20.22 4.23
CA ALA A 329 -13.15 21.31 4.33
C ALA A 329 -12.15 21.34 3.15
N THR A 330 -11.79 20.16 2.64
CA THR A 330 -10.91 20.05 1.46
C THR A 330 -11.64 20.33 0.16
N ALA A 331 -12.94 20.00 0.08
CA ALA A 331 -13.80 20.31 -1.05
C ALA A 331 -14.21 21.79 -1.12
N SER A 332 -14.45 22.45 0.02
CA SER A 332 -14.84 23.86 0.14
C SER A 332 -13.69 24.84 -0.01
N GLY A 333 -12.44 24.36 0.07
CA GLY A 333 -11.26 25.21 0.02
C GLY A 333 -11.03 26.04 1.29
N GLU A 334 -11.74 25.75 2.40
CA GLU A 334 -11.65 26.44 3.69
C GLU A 334 -10.33 26.21 4.46
N HIS A 335 -9.31 25.66 3.80
CA HIS A 335 -7.98 25.54 4.37
C HIS A 335 -7.36 26.93 4.50
N THR A 336 -7.66 27.60 5.60
CA THR A 336 -6.81 28.67 6.15
C THR A 336 -5.41 28.10 6.26
N VAL A 337 -4.49 28.68 5.49
CA VAL A 337 -3.09 28.30 5.39
C VAL A 337 -2.42 28.49 6.75
N THR A 338 -2.63 27.55 7.68
CA THR A 338 -1.72 27.32 8.78
C THR A 338 -0.74 26.26 8.30
N VAL A 339 0.23 26.70 7.49
CA VAL A 339 1.50 25.97 7.36
C VAL A 339 2.14 26.05 8.75
N ARG A 340 1.65 25.20 9.66
CA ARG A 340 2.22 25.03 10.99
C ARG A 340 3.65 24.59 10.73
N GLY A 341 4.60 25.50 10.99
CA GLY A 341 6.00 25.39 10.59
C GLY A 341 6.52 23.98 10.79
N LYS A 342 6.58 23.20 9.70
CA LYS A 342 7.22 21.89 9.73
C LYS A 342 8.71 22.17 9.88
N LYS A 343 9.29 21.68 10.97
CA LYS A 343 10.75 21.61 11.18
C LYS A 343 11.43 21.31 9.85
N ALA A 344 12.41 22.14 9.47
CA ALA A 344 13.23 21.95 8.28
C ALA A 344 13.58 20.47 8.14
N ALA A 345 13.24 19.88 7.00
CA ALA A 345 13.53 18.46 6.75
C ALA A 345 15.04 18.27 6.89
N ARG A 346 15.48 17.37 7.79
CA ARG A 346 16.89 17.07 7.96
C ARG A 346 17.46 16.59 6.62
N THR A 347 18.59 17.15 6.23
CA THR A 347 19.25 16.86 4.97
C THR A 347 19.90 15.47 5.02
N ILE A 348 19.70 14.67 3.96
CA ILE A 348 20.29 13.34 3.85
C ILE A 348 21.78 13.50 3.49
N SER A 349 22.68 12.88 4.25
CA SER A 349 24.11 12.88 3.95
C SER A 349 24.41 12.02 2.72
N LYS A 350 24.40 12.66 1.53
CA LYS A 350 24.65 12.02 0.23
C LYS A 350 25.90 11.11 0.18
N PRO A 351 27.09 11.52 0.67
CA PRO A 351 28.28 10.66 0.58
C PRO A 351 28.15 9.40 1.44
N LEU A 352 27.63 9.53 2.66
CA LEU A 352 27.40 8.41 3.57
C LEU A 352 26.35 7.44 3.00
N PHE A 353 25.26 7.98 2.44
CA PHE A 353 24.22 7.16 1.79
C PHE A 353 24.78 6.36 0.62
N SER A 354 25.60 7.00 -0.23
CA SER A 354 26.23 6.33 -1.38
C SER A 354 27.23 5.25 -0.94
N LEU A 355 28.02 5.52 0.10
CA LEU A 355 28.99 4.56 0.64
C LEU A 355 28.31 3.30 1.16
N VAL A 356 27.28 3.45 2.01
CA VAL A 356 26.56 2.30 2.56
C VAL A 356 25.79 1.55 1.46
N SER A 357 25.25 2.26 0.46
CA SER A 357 24.62 1.61 -0.70
C SER A 357 25.61 0.80 -1.52
N PHE A 358 26.85 1.28 -1.68
CA PHE A 358 27.92 0.53 -2.32
C PHE A 358 28.26 -0.74 -1.52
N CYS A 359 28.34 -0.67 -0.19
CA CYS A 359 28.53 -1.84 0.66
C CYS A 359 27.42 -2.88 0.46
N VAL A 360 26.15 -2.46 0.35
CA VAL A 360 25.02 -3.37 0.06
C VAL A 360 25.25 -4.12 -1.26
N CYS A 361 25.59 -3.40 -2.33
CA CYS A 361 25.86 -3.99 -3.64
C CYS A 361 27.06 -4.95 -3.59
N SER A 362 28.14 -4.56 -2.90
CA SER A 362 29.33 -5.39 -2.76
C SER A 362 29.04 -6.69 -2.01
N VAL A 363 28.30 -6.65 -0.89
CA VAL A 363 27.87 -7.85 -0.16
C VAL A 363 27.01 -8.75 -1.05
N ALA A 364 26.09 -8.17 -1.82
CA ALA A 364 25.24 -8.94 -2.73
C ALA A 364 26.04 -9.65 -3.83
N ILE A 365 27.01 -8.97 -4.45
CA ILE A 365 27.89 -9.58 -5.46
C ILE A 365 28.76 -10.67 -4.84
N LEU A 366 29.38 -10.36 -3.71
CA LEU A 366 30.26 -11.26 -2.98
C LEU A 366 29.54 -12.54 -2.54
N SER A 367 28.24 -12.43 -2.24
CA SER A 367 27.40 -13.57 -1.86
C SER A 367 27.27 -14.64 -2.93
N LYS A 368 27.51 -14.32 -4.20
CA LYS A 368 27.50 -15.31 -5.29
C LYS A 368 28.77 -16.17 -5.33
N PHE A 369 29.85 -15.74 -4.68
CA PHE A 369 31.15 -16.40 -4.76
C PHE A 369 31.58 -17.05 -3.44
N LEU A 370 31.07 -16.56 -2.30
CA LEU A 370 31.61 -16.89 -0.97
C LEU A 370 30.64 -17.66 -0.05
N PHE A 371 29.40 -17.92 -0.48
CA PHE A 371 28.36 -18.54 0.36
C PHE A 371 27.64 -19.69 -0.34
#